data_AF-A0AA88DBF3-F1
#
_entry.id   AF-A0AA88DBF3-F1
#
_cell.length_a   1.000
_cell.length_b   1.000
_cell.length_c   1.000
_cell.angle_alpha   90.00
_cell.angle_beta   90.00
_cell.angle_gamma   90.00
#
_symmetry.space_group_name_H-M   'P 1'
#
loop_
_entity.id
_entity.type
_entity.pdbx_description
1 polymer ?
#
loop_
_entity_poly.entity_id
_entity_poly.type
_entity_poly.pdbx_seq_one_letter_code
_entity_poly.pdbx_strand_id
1 'polypeptide(L)'
;MCEALIPPLPMETLNNQKKKPLVDKSLQSFYQASGSHFPIPDEVAEMVVKRAMPSAKALVSWVLKILSFRLGTLLLCGFISFDWKWPFLHKFSELPLEKREQVLQRWSNQRRLVPLRLAFVLTKLFCFYTFFSRVDENSHNPACEAIGYHVDTRKNVTKTRKERPLEKGVIETMKENDSSLVQSLIQRGLEVTEDPIDNTYKIKCDAVVVGSGCGGGVAAAVLAKSGQNVIVLDQGNYFVAQDYSSLEGPSMNELYKYGGISSTIDGKVMLLAGSTVGGGSAINWSASLRTPSSVLRE
;
A
#
# COMPACT_ATOMS: atom_id res chain seq x y z
N MET A 1 -18.00 3.57 -10.56
CA MET A 1 -17.26 4.64 -9.86
C MET A 1 -15.85 4.78 -10.42
N CYS A 2 -15.09 3.69 -10.53
CA CYS A 2 -13.70 3.71 -10.98
C CYS A 2 -13.46 4.40 -12.35
N GLU A 3 -14.34 4.18 -13.34
CA GLU A 3 -14.26 4.91 -14.62
C GLU A 3 -14.37 6.44 -14.45
N ALA A 4 -15.23 6.94 -13.57
CA ALA A 4 -15.33 8.38 -13.31
C ALA A 4 -14.16 8.94 -12.48
N LEU A 5 -13.29 8.06 -11.97
CA LEU A 5 -12.04 8.45 -11.30
C LEU A 5 -10.86 8.40 -12.28
N ILE A 6 -10.86 7.43 -13.19
CA ILE A 6 -9.86 7.23 -14.23
C ILE A 6 -10.60 6.96 -15.55
N PRO A 7 -11.05 8.01 -16.24
CA PRO A 7 -11.74 7.86 -17.51
C PRO A 7 -10.74 7.63 -18.66
N PRO A 8 -11.16 7.00 -19.76
CA PRO A 8 -10.34 6.94 -20.96
C PRO A 8 -10.15 8.35 -21.55
N LEU A 9 -8.97 8.60 -22.10
CA LEU A 9 -8.60 9.88 -22.68
C LEU A 9 -8.90 9.93 -24.19
N PRO A 10 -9.34 11.08 -24.73
CA PRO A 10 -9.55 11.23 -26.17
C PRO A 10 -8.26 11.03 -26.97
N MET A 11 -8.28 10.12 -27.95
CA MET A 11 -7.13 9.82 -28.83
C MET A 11 -6.77 10.97 -29.79
N GLU A 12 -7.67 11.94 -29.99
CA GLU A 12 -7.43 13.13 -30.81
C GLU A 12 -6.25 13.96 -30.29
N THR A 13 -6.01 13.93 -28.98
CA THR A 13 -4.90 14.60 -28.30
C THR A 13 -3.52 14.10 -28.76
N LEU A 14 -3.41 12.80 -29.07
CA LEU A 14 -2.19 12.18 -29.60
C LEU A 14 -1.89 12.59 -31.04
N ASN A 15 -2.94 12.71 -31.86
CA ASN A 15 -2.80 13.03 -33.28
C ASN A 15 -2.24 14.44 -33.54
N ASN A 16 -2.39 15.35 -32.57
CA ASN A 16 -1.84 16.71 -32.64
C ASN A 16 -0.34 16.79 -32.26
N GLN A 17 0.23 15.75 -31.64
CA GLN A 17 1.65 15.69 -31.24
C GLN A 17 2.57 15.07 -32.31
N LYS A 18 2.15 15.04 -33.59
CA LYS A 18 2.92 14.49 -34.74
C LYS A 18 4.28 15.18 -34.95
N LYS A 19 5.31 14.74 -34.21
CA LYS A 19 6.75 14.90 -34.53
C LYS A 19 7.63 13.72 -34.09
N LYS A 20 7.09 12.53 -33.77
CA LYS A 20 7.86 11.28 -33.66
C LYS A 20 7.16 10.12 -34.37
N PRO A 21 7.88 9.32 -35.19
CA PRO A 21 7.29 8.23 -35.95
C PRO A 21 7.30 6.96 -35.09
N LEU A 22 6.15 6.64 -34.50
CA LEU A 22 5.70 5.39 -33.86
C LEU A 22 4.84 5.81 -32.68
N VAL A 23 3.51 5.84 -32.86
CA VAL A 23 2.60 5.85 -31.72
C VAL A 23 2.84 4.51 -31.02
N ASP A 24 3.52 4.58 -29.89
CA ASP A 24 3.86 3.40 -29.11
C ASP A 24 2.56 2.70 -28.67
N LYS A 25 2.48 1.38 -28.88
CA LYS A 25 1.29 0.57 -28.56
C LYS A 25 0.95 0.70 -27.06
N SER A 26 1.97 0.88 -26.23
CA SER A 26 1.84 1.18 -24.80
C SER A 26 1.05 2.48 -24.54
N LEU A 27 1.38 3.55 -25.26
CA LEU A 27 0.76 4.87 -25.13
C LEU A 27 -0.70 4.88 -25.58
N GLN A 28 -1.00 4.20 -26.69
CA GLN A 28 -2.39 4.01 -27.13
C GLN A 28 -3.21 3.22 -26.09
N SER A 29 -2.63 2.14 -25.57
CA SER A 29 -3.29 1.30 -24.56
C SER A 29 -3.55 2.09 -23.27
N PHE A 30 -2.61 2.96 -22.87
CA PHE A 30 -2.75 3.84 -21.72
C PHE A 30 -3.87 4.86 -21.89
N TYR A 31 -3.99 5.51 -23.05
CA TYR A 31 -5.08 6.47 -23.31
C TYR A 31 -6.46 5.80 -23.33
N GLN A 32 -6.54 4.55 -23.80
CA GLN A 32 -7.79 3.79 -23.82
C GLN A 32 -8.11 3.13 -22.46
N ALA A 33 -7.15 3.10 -21.53
CA ALA A 33 -7.36 2.47 -20.23
C ALA A 33 -8.39 3.25 -19.40
N SER A 34 -9.21 2.51 -18.66
CA SER A 34 -10.27 3.04 -17.82
C SER A 34 -10.28 2.29 -16.49
N GLY A 35 -10.60 2.99 -15.41
CA GLY A 35 -10.77 2.39 -14.09
C GLY A 35 -11.89 1.34 -14.03
N SER A 36 -12.81 1.29 -15.00
CA SER A 36 -13.84 0.22 -15.06
C SER A 36 -13.35 -1.08 -15.70
N HIS A 37 -12.20 -1.07 -16.39
CA HIS A 37 -11.72 -2.27 -17.05
C HIS A 37 -11.27 -3.32 -16.04
N PHE A 38 -11.59 -4.58 -16.32
CA PHE A 38 -11.14 -5.71 -15.52
C PHE A 38 -9.60 -5.76 -15.47
N PRO A 39 -9.00 -6.13 -14.33
CA PRO A 39 -9.56 -6.42 -13.00
C PRO A 39 -9.61 -5.23 -12.02
N ILE A 40 -9.47 -3.99 -12.47
CA ILE A 40 -9.29 -2.84 -11.57
C ILE A 40 -10.39 -2.73 -10.51
N PRO A 41 -11.70 -2.81 -10.83
CA PRO A 41 -12.75 -2.72 -9.80
C PRO A 41 -12.69 -3.84 -8.75
N ASP A 42 -12.29 -5.05 -9.14
CA ASP A 42 -12.24 -6.22 -8.25
C ASP A 42 -11.06 -6.12 -7.28
N GLU A 43 -9.90 -5.73 -7.78
CA GLU A 43 -8.73 -5.45 -6.94
C GLU A 43 -8.97 -4.28 -5.99
N VAL A 44 -9.65 -3.23 -6.44
CA VAL A 44 -10.06 -2.11 -5.58
C VAL A 44 -10.96 -2.60 -4.44
N ALA A 45 -11.95 -3.45 -4.75
CA ALA A 45 -12.82 -4.02 -3.73
C ALA A 45 -12.04 -4.91 -2.75
N GLU A 46 -11.11 -5.73 -3.25
CA GLU A 46 -10.25 -6.57 -2.42
C GLU A 46 -9.36 -5.74 -1.49
N MET A 47 -8.76 -4.65 -1.98
CA MET A 47 -7.96 -3.76 -1.15
C MET A 47 -8.77 -3.05 -0.07
N VAL A 48 -10.00 -2.60 -0.38
CA VAL A 48 -10.92 -2.07 0.63
C VAL A 48 -11.18 -3.12 1.71
N VAL A 49 -11.36 -4.39 1.33
CA VAL A 49 -11.61 -5.49 2.28
C VAL A 49 -10.38 -5.78 3.15
N LYS A 50 -9.18 -5.80 2.57
CA LYS A 50 -7.94 -6.19 3.25
C LYS A 50 -7.30 -5.07 4.06
N ARG A 51 -7.43 -3.80 3.62
CA ARG A 51 -6.64 -2.68 4.14
C ARG A 51 -7.46 -1.58 4.81
N ALA A 52 -8.73 -1.41 4.46
CA ALA A 52 -9.54 -0.38 5.10
C ALA A 52 -9.92 -0.79 6.52
N MET A 53 -10.04 0.19 7.42
CA MET A 53 -10.61 -0.04 8.76
C MET A 53 -12.02 -0.63 8.63
N PRO A 54 -12.48 -1.48 9.58
CA PRO A 54 -13.80 -2.12 9.49
C PRO A 54 -14.97 -1.15 9.27
N SER A 55 -14.96 0.00 9.93
CA SER A 55 -15.96 1.06 9.76
C SER A 55 -15.91 1.70 8.37
N ALA A 56 -14.72 1.96 7.84
CA ALA A 56 -14.49 2.50 6.51
C ALA A 56 -14.93 1.51 5.40
N LYS A 57 -14.61 0.22 5.55
CA LYS A 57 -15.10 -0.86 4.69
C LYS A 57 -16.63 -0.91 4.66
N ALA A 58 -17.26 -0.90 5.85
CA ALA A 58 -18.72 -0.93 5.95
C ALA A 58 -19.34 0.29 5.24
N LEU A 59 -18.78 1.48 5.45
CA LEU A 59 -19.21 2.71 4.80
C LEU A 59 -19.16 2.62 3.27
N VAL A 60 -18.01 2.23 2.70
CA VAL A 60 -17.88 2.08 1.24
C VAL A 60 -18.88 1.04 0.71
N SER A 61 -19.06 -0.08 1.41
CA SER A 61 -20.04 -1.10 1.03
C SER A 61 -21.48 -0.56 1.03
N TRP A 62 -21.88 0.20 2.05
CA TRP A 62 -23.20 0.81 2.12
C TRP A 62 -23.42 1.83 1.00
N VAL A 63 -22.44 2.69 0.73
CA VAL A 63 -22.51 3.67 -0.37
C VAL A 63 -22.70 2.95 -1.70
N LEU A 64 -21.91 1.92 -1.99
CA LEU A 64 -22.03 1.14 -3.23
C LEU A 64 -23.38 0.44 -3.35
N LYS A 65 -23.90 -0.15 -2.27
CA LYS A 65 -25.23 -0.77 -2.25
C LYS A 65 -26.33 0.25 -2.55
N ILE A 66 -26.29 1.42 -1.92
CA ILE A 66 -27.29 2.49 -2.12
C ILE A 66 -27.22 3.00 -3.56
N LEU A 67 -26.03 3.21 -4.13
CA LEU A 67 -25.85 3.63 -5.53
C LEU A 67 -26.36 2.61 -6.56
N SER A 68 -26.56 1.34 -6.17
CA SER A 68 -27.11 0.31 -7.08
C SER A 68 -28.61 0.47 -7.34
N PHE A 69 -29.31 1.26 -6.51
CA PHE A 69 -30.74 1.57 -6.66
C PHE A 69 -30.95 2.99 -7.18
N ARG A 70 -32.02 3.20 -7.96
CA ARG A 70 -32.40 4.52 -8.50
C ARG A 70 -32.68 5.54 -7.38
N LEU A 71 -33.53 5.17 -6.42
CA LEU A 71 -33.84 6.03 -5.27
C LEU A 71 -32.63 6.29 -4.37
N GLY A 72 -31.74 5.30 -4.23
CA GLY A 72 -30.49 5.49 -3.50
C GLY A 72 -29.51 6.40 -4.24
N THR A 73 -29.47 6.33 -5.57
CA THR A 73 -28.72 7.29 -6.39
C THR A 73 -29.28 8.70 -6.23
N LEU A 74 -30.61 8.89 -6.23
CA LEU A 74 -31.21 10.19 -5.91
C LEU A 74 -30.78 10.70 -4.53
N LEU A 75 -30.78 9.83 -3.52
CA LEU A 75 -30.38 10.16 -2.16
C LEU A 75 -28.92 10.66 -2.08
N LEU A 76 -27.99 9.98 -2.74
CA LEU A 76 -26.55 10.27 -2.63
C LEU A 76 -26.02 11.24 -3.68
N CYS A 77 -26.66 11.33 -4.84
CA CYS A 77 -26.23 12.15 -5.98
C CYS A 77 -27.12 13.39 -6.18
N GLY A 78 -28.29 13.45 -5.52
CA GLY A 78 -29.28 14.50 -5.71
C GLY A 78 -29.86 14.51 -7.12
N PHE A 79 -30.39 15.66 -7.54
CA PHE A 79 -31.03 15.84 -8.85
C PHE A 79 -30.11 15.66 -10.06
N ILE A 80 -28.81 15.44 -9.89
CA ILE A 80 -27.93 15.07 -11.03
C ILE A 80 -28.40 13.75 -11.65
N SER A 81 -28.97 12.84 -10.85
CA SER A 81 -29.46 11.56 -11.33
C SER A 81 -30.80 11.62 -12.06
N PHE A 82 -31.42 12.81 -12.10
CA PHE A 82 -32.69 13.04 -12.77
C PHE A 82 -32.47 13.33 -14.26
N ASP A 83 -33.40 12.84 -15.08
CA ASP A 83 -33.51 13.14 -16.50
C ASP A 83 -34.97 13.46 -16.84
N TRP A 84 -35.17 14.29 -17.87
CA TRP A 84 -36.52 14.62 -18.35
C TRP A 84 -37.05 13.55 -19.31
N LYS A 85 -36.18 12.65 -19.78
CA LYS A 85 -36.54 11.48 -20.59
C LYS A 85 -36.76 10.27 -19.69
N TRP A 86 -37.74 9.42 -20.05
CA TRP A 86 -37.96 8.17 -19.33
C TRP A 86 -36.79 7.19 -19.55
N PRO A 87 -36.28 6.52 -18.50
CA PRO A 87 -36.67 6.65 -17.08
C PRO A 87 -36.17 7.95 -16.45
N PHE A 88 -37.05 8.68 -15.75
CA PHE A 88 -36.70 10.00 -15.18
C PHE A 88 -35.61 9.94 -14.09
N LEU A 89 -35.29 8.75 -13.59
CA LEU A 89 -34.30 8.54 -12.55
C LEU A 89 -33.38 7.39 -12.93
N HIS A 90 -32.09 7.68 -12.95
CA HIS A 90 -31.04 6.74 -13.34
C HIS A 90 -30.29 6.18 -12.13
N LYS A 91 -29.80 4.95 -12.25
CA LYS A 91 -28.78 4.43 -11.33
C LYS A 91 -27.45 5.15 -11.57
N PHE A 92 -26.56 5.14 -10.59
CA PHE A 92 -25.25 5.78 -10.75
C PHE A 92 -24.48 5.28 -11.98
N SER A 93 -24.52 3.98 -12.28
CA SER A 93 -23.84 3.37 -13.43
C SER A 93 -24.45 3.73 -14.79
N GLU A 94 -25.71 4.18 -14.81
CA GLU A 94 -26.44 4.57 -16.02
C GLU A 94 -26.18 6.05 -16.38
N LEU A 95 -25.57 6.83 -15.48
CA LEU A 95 -25.30 8.24 -15.71
C LEU A 95 -24.15 8.43 -16.72
N PRO A 96 -24.25 9.46 -17.60
CA PRO A 96 -23.14 9.94 -18.40
C PRO A 96 -21.89 10.17 -17.54
N LEU A 97 -20.71 9.99 -18.13
CA LEU A 97 -19.43 10.10 -17.43
C LEU A 97 -19.29 11.46 -16.74
N GLU A 98 -19.64 12.53 -17.43
CA GLU A 98 -19.56 13.91 -16.95
C GLU A 98 -20.44 14.12 -15.72
N LYS A 99 -21.65 13.53 -15.71
CA LYS A 99 -22.55 13.58 -14.54
C LYS A 99 -21.97 12.77 -13.37
N ARG A 100 -21.37 11.61 -13.61
CA ARG A 100 -20.72 10.80 -12.57
C ARG A 100 -19.53 11.53 -11.95
N GLU A 101 -18.70 12.16 -12.77
CA GLU A 101 -17.57 12.99 -12.31
C GLU A 101 -18.05 14.16 -11.44
N GLN A 102 -19.09 14.88 -11.87
CA GLN A 102 -19.68 15.97 -11.08
C GLN A 102 -20.17 15.50 -9.71
N VAL A 103 -20.77 14.30 -9.62
CA VAL A 103 -21.18 13.71 -8.34
C VAL A 103 -19.96 13.47 -7.44
N LEU A 104 -18.91 12.85 -7.96
CA LEU A 104 -17.70 12.54 -7.18
C LEU A 104 -16.96 13.84 -6.75
N GLN A 105 -16.92 14.86 -7.61
CA GLN A 105 -16.38 16.18 -7.27
C GLN A 105 -17.19 16.84 -6.15
N ARG A 106 -18.53 16.73 -6.16
CA ARG A 106 -19.38 17.22 -5.06
C ARG A 106 -19.04 16.51 -3.75
N TRP A 107 -18.89 15.18 -3.78
CA TRP A 107 -18.52 14.41 -2.58
C TRP A 107 -17.15 14.80 -2.04
N SER A 108 -16.16 15.04 -2.92
CA SER A 108 -14.82 15.52 -2.54
C SER A 108 -14.86 16.84 -1.75
N ASN A 109 -15.72 17.77 -2.17
CA ASN A 109 -15.81 19.11 -1.60
C ASN A 109 -16.82 19.21 -0.43
N GLN A 110 -17.44 18.10 -0.04
CA GLN A 110 -18.54 18.10 0.90
C GLN A 110 -18.06 18.28 2.34
N ARG A 111 -18.50 19.37 2.99
CA ARG A 111 -18.16 19.65 4.40
C ARG A 111 -19.13 19.03 5.41
N ARG A 112 -20.39 18.81 5.02
CA ARG A 112 -21.48 18.35 5.92
C ARG A 112 -21.66 16.83 5.95
N LEU A 113 -21.59 16.16 4.79
CA LEU A 113 -21.68 14.71 4.68
C LEU A 113 -20.26 14.10 4.64
N VAL A 114 -19.60 14.09 5.81
CA VAL A 114 -18.28 13.48 5.99
C VAL A 114 -18.22 12.02 5.47
N PRO A 115 -19.27 11.18 5.61
CA PRO A 115 -19.24 9.82 5.10
C PRO A 115 -19.09 9.71 3.58
N LEU A 116 -19.74 10.58 2.79
CA LEU A 116 -19.59 10.55 1.32
C LEU A 116 -18.22 11.02 0.87
N ARG A 117 -17.66 12.03 1.55
CA ARG A 117 -16.29 12.46 1.32
C ARG A 117 -15.29 11.34 1.63
N LEU A 118 -15.48 10.62 2.75
CA LEU A 118 -14.60 9.50 3.12
C LEU A 118 -14.71 8.34 2.12
N ALA A 119 -15.93 7.99 1.70
CA ALA A 119 -16.13 6.99 0.66
C ALA A 119 -15.44 7.40 -0.66
N PHE A 120 -15.58 8.66 -1.08
CA PHE A 120 -14.87 9.20 -2.24
C PHE A 120 -13.34 9.08 -2.09
N VAL A 121 -12.77 9.54 -0.97
CA VAL A 121 -11.32 9.52 -0.74
C VAL A 121 -10.78 8.09 -0.78
N LEU A 122 -11.45 7.15 -0.11
CA LEU A 122 -11.02 5.75 -0.09
C LEU A 122 -11.12 5.09 -1.47
N THR A 123 -12.26 5.25 -2.16
CA THR A 123 -12.42 4.68 -3.51
C THR A 123 -11.43 5.31 -4.48
N LYS A 124 -11.17 6.62 -4.39
CA LYS A 124 -10.14 7.30 -5.18
C LYS A 124 -8.75 6.74 -4.88
N LEU A 125 -8.35 6.69 -3.61
CA LEU A 125 -7.02 6.21 -3.20
C LEU A 125 -6.76 4.80 -3.73
N PHE A 126 -7.69 3.87 -3.49
CA PHE A 126 -7.55 2.49 -3.94
C PHE A 126 -7.61 2.37 -5.47
N CYS A 127 -8.50 3.11 -6.14
CA CYS A 127 -8.58 3.07 -7.61
C CYS A 127 -7.29 3.55 -8.27
N PHE A 128 -6.72 4.65 -7.79
CA PHE A 128 -5.44 5.16 -8.31
C PHE A 128 -4.28 4.24 -7.95
N TYR A 129 -4.21 3.75 -6.72
CA TYR A 129 -3.18 2.80 -6.31
C TYR A 129 -3.20 1.53 -7.16
N THR A 130 -4.36 0.91 -7.37
CA THR A 130 -4.47 -0.25 -8.26
C THR A 130 -4.05 0.10 -9.67
N PHE A 131 -4.56 1.19 -10.24
CA PHE A 131 -4.28 1.52 -11.63
C PHE A 131 -2.79 1.76 -11.88
N PHE A 132 -2.11 2.49 -11.00
CA PHE A 132 -0.73 2.91 -11.20
C PHE A 132 0.32 1.98 -10.61
N SER A 133 -0.02 1.15 -9.61
CA SER A 133 0.95 0.30 -8.92
C SER A 133 0.73 -1.19 -9.16
N ARG A 134 -0.33 -1.58 -9.89
CA ARG A 134 -0.58 -2.98 -10.27
C ARG A 134 0.50 -3.49 -11.23
N VAL A 135 0.84 -4.76 -11.03
CA VAL A 135 1.71 -5.54 -11.89
C VAL A 135 0.96 -6.76 -12.37
N ASP A 136 1.21 -7.17 -13.61
CA ASP A 136 0.70 -8.43 -14.15
C ASP A 136 1.53 -9.63 -13.67
N GLU A 137 1.19 -10.83 -14.14
CA GLU A 137 1.90 -12.07 -13.80
C GLU A 137 3.39 -12.04 -14.17
N ASN A 138 3.77 -11.22 -15.15
CA ASN A 138 5.15 -11.04 -15.60
C ASN A 138 5.87 -9.92 -14.86
N SER A 139 5.30 -9.40 -13.77
CA SER A 139 5.83 -8.25 -13.03
C SER A 139 5.93 -6.97 -13.87
N HIS A 140 5.09 -6.85 -14.89
CA HIS A 140 5.02 -5.69 -15.77
C HIS A 140 3.82 -4.82 -15.39
N ASN A 141 4.04 -3.50 -15.37
CA ASN A 141 2.99 -2.53 -15.15
C ASN A 141 2.64 -1.84 -16.48
N PRO A 142 1.39 -1.98 -16.97
CA PRO A 142 0.97 -1.43 -18.26
C PRO A 142 1.12 0.09 -18.40
N ALA A 143 1.08 0.83 -17.30
CA ALA A 143 1.21 2.29 -17.30
C ALA A 143 2.67 2.76 -17.40
N CYS A 144 3.63 1.96 -16.90
CA CYS A 144 5.03 2.36 -16.78
C CYS A 144 5.68 2.70 -18.12
N GLU A 145 5.48 1.87 -19.15
CA GLU A 145 6.07 2.10 -20.47
C GLU A 145 5.52 3.38 -21.12
N ALA A 146 4.21 3.62 -20.99
CA ALA A 146 3.55 4.81 -21.54
C ALA A 146 4.05 6.11 -20.90
N ILE A 147 4.48 6.08 -19.64
CA ILE A 147 5.06 7.24 -18.94
C ILE A 147 6.60 7.30 -19.04
N GLY A 148 7.22 6.41 -19.82
CA GLY A 148 8.67 6.34 -20.00
C GLY A 148 9.43 5.81 -18.78
N TYR A 149 8.74 5.11 -17.87
CA TYR A 149 9.34 4.46 -16.72
C TYR A 149 9.70 3.01 -17.07
N HIS A 150 11.00 2.73 -17.09
CA HIS A 150 11.51 1.37 -17.28
C HIS A 150 11.93 0.82 -15.93
N VAL A 151 11.22 -0.21 -15.46
CA VAL A 151 11.63 -0.97 -14.28
C VAL A 151 12.98 -1.58 -14.59
N ASP A 152 13.96 -1.34 -13.72
CA ASP A 152 15.28 -1.93 -13.86
C ASP A 152 15.18 -3.44 -13.64
N THR A 153 14.95 -4.16 -14.73
CA THR A 153 14.91 -5.62 -14.79
C THR A 153 16.32 -6.18 -14.95
N ARG A 154 17.38 -5.47 -14.54
CA ARG A 154 18.68 -6.09 -14.25
C ARG A 154 18.44 -7.18 -13.21
N LYS A 155 18.02 -8.35 -13.72
CA LYS A 155 18.16 -9.65 -13.11
C LYS A 155 19.52 -9.62 -12.46
N ASN A 156 19.57 -10.07 -11.21
CA ASN A 156 20.78 -10.41 -10.49
C ASN A 156 21.54 -11.56 -11.21
N VAL A 157 21.80 -11.41 -12.50
CA VAL A 157 22.71 -12.22 -13.27
C VAL A 157 24.07 -11.90 -12.68
N THR A 158 24.67 -12.92 -12.07
CA THR A 158 26.07 -12.95 -11.63
C THR A 158 26.48 -11.96 -10.54
N LYS A 159 25.84 -12.00 -9.37
CA LYS A 159 26.57 -11.73 -8.11
C LYS A 159 26.52 -12.98 -7.24
N THR A 160 27.69 -13.55 -6.97
CA THR A 160 27.91 -14.56 -5.92
C THR A 160 27.06 -14.18 -4.72
N ARG A 161 26.18 -15.09 -4.28
CA ARG A 161 25.26 -14.87 -3.16
C ARG A 161 26.10 -14.56 -1.93
N LYS A 162 26.40 -13.28 -1.69
CA LYS A 162 27.09 -12.82 -0.50
C LYS A 162 26.20 -13.20 0.68
N GLU A 163 26.81 -13.73 1.73
CA GLU A 163 26.12 -14.05 2.98
C GLU A 163 25.29 -12.82 3.43
N ARG A 164 24.00 -13.01 3.75
CA ARG A 164 23.13 -11.91 4.19
C ARG A 164 23.69 -11.40 5.53
N PRO A 165 23.79 -10.07 5.74
CA PRO A 165 24.45 -9.51 6.94
C PRO A 165 23.95 -10.06 8.27
N LEU A 166 22.64 -10.28 8.41
CA LEU A 166 22.02 -10.81 9.63
C LEU A 166 21.72 -12.31 9.58
N GLU A 167 22.14 -13.06 8.56
CA GLU A 167 21.73 -14.47 8.36
C GLU A 167 22.00 -15.33 9.61
N LYS A 168 23.17 -15.14 10.22
CA LYS A 168 23.60 -15.85 11.44
C LYS A 168 22.79 -15.51 12.69
N GLY A 169 22.05 -14.40 12.69
CA GLY A 169 21.29 -13.88 13.84
C GLY A 169 19.76 -13.86 13.67
N VAL A 170 19.24 -13.79 12.44
CA VAL A 170 17.81 -13.67 12.16
C VAL A 170 17.08 -15.01 12.18
N ILE A 171 15.92 -15.07 12.85
CA ILE A 171 14.96 -16.17 12.73
C ILE A 171 13.70 -15.60 12.09
N GLU A 172 13.32 -16.10 10.92
CA GLU A 172 12.12 -15.69 10.21
C GLU A 172 10.93 -16.55 10.67
N THR A 173 10.25 -16.10 11.74
CA THR A 173 9.20 -16.88 12.43
C THR A 173 8.07 -17.39 11.53
N MET A 174 7.79 -16.70 10.43
CA MET A 174 6.80 -17.12 9.42
C MET A 174 7.16 -18.45 8.73
N LYS A 175 8.41 -18.90 8.80
CA LYS A 175 8.90 -20.17 8.25
C LYS A 175 9.03 -21.26 9.32
N GLU A 176 8.70 -20.94 10.56
CA GLU A 176 8.87 -21.82 11.71
C GLU A 176 7.51 -22.28 12.25
N ASN A 177 7.50 -23.44 12.89
CA ASN A 177 6.43 -23.89 13.79
C ASN A 177 6.97 -23.90 15.24
N ASP A 178 6.12 -24.22 16.21
CA ASP A 178 6.50 -24.17 17.63
C ASP A 178 7.76 -25.00 17.94
N SER A 179 7.87 -26.20 17.36
CA SER A 179 9.03 -27.08 17.57
C SER A 179 10.29 -26.57 16.86
N SER A 180 10.17 -26.12 15.61
CA SER A 180 11.32 -25.66 14.83
C SER A 180 11.83 -24.30 15.30
N LEU A 181 10.94 -23.45 15.83
CA LEU A 181 11.31 -22.18 16.46
C LEU A 181 12.21 -22.39 17.68
N VAL A 182 11.82 -23.31 18.58
CA VAL A 182 12.62 -23.64 19.77
C VAL A 182 13.99 -24.19 19.37
N GLN A 183 14.04 -25.09 18.38
CA GLN A 183 15.30 -25.63 17.86
C GLN A 183 16.18 -24.53 17.26
N SER A 184 15.61 -23.61 16.48
CA SER A 184 16.32 -22.49 15.88
C SER A 184 16.89 -21.52 16.92
N LEU A 185 16.16 -21.26 18.00
CA LEU A 185 16.64 -20.45 19.12
C LEU A 185 17.83 -21.11 19.83
N ILE A 186 17.72 -22.41 20.14
CA ILE A 186 18.78 -23.18 20.81
C ILE A 186 20.03 -23.28 19.93
N GLN A 187 19.88 -23.51 18.62
CA GLN A 187 21.01 -23.53 17.67
C GLN A 187 21.76 -22.20 17.60
N ARG A 188 21.10 -21.09 17.93
CA ARG A 188 21.69 -19.75 18.00
C ARG A 188 22.23 -19.41 19.40
N GLY A 189 22.28 -20.39 20.30
CA GLY A 189 22.88 -20.28 21.62
C GLY A 189 21.98 -19.66 22.68
N LEU A 190 20.66 -19.57 22.45
CA LEU A 190 19.72 -19.05 23.43
C LEU A 190 19.23 -20.16 24.37
N GLU A 191 19.17 -19.88 25.67
CA GLU A 191 18.52 -20.75 26.64
C GLU A 191 16.99 -20.55 26.57
N VAL A 192 16.25 -21.61 26.25
CA VAL A 192 14.79 -21.61 26.13
C VAL A 192 14.20 -22.60 27.12
N THR A 193 13.21 -22.18 27.90
CA THR A 193 12.44 -23.05 28.80
C THR A 193 10.95 -22.96 28.47
N GLU A 194 10.28 -24.10 28.49
CA GLU A 194 8.84 -24.18 28.26
C GLU A 194 8.07 -23.96 29.57
N ASP A 195 7.01 -23.16 29.53
CA ASP A 195 6.04 -23.01 30.59
C ASP A 195 4.72 -23.68 30.18
N PRO A 196 4.48 -24.93 30.60
CA PRO A 196 3.34 -25.72 30.17
C PRO A 196 2.01 -25.22 30.73
N ILE A 197 2.02 -24.34 31.73
CA ILE A 197 0.79 -23.81 32.35
C ILE A 197 0.18 -22.73 31.44
N ASP A 198 1.01 -21.81 30.95
CA ASP A 198 0.57 -20.70 30.10
C ASP A 198 0.72 -21.00 28.60
N ASN A 199 1.25 -22.18 28.25
CA ASN A 199 1.61 -22.56 26.87
C ASN A 199 2.53 -21.51 26.23
N THR A 200 3.58 -21.10 26.96
CA THR A 200 4.55 -20.08 26.52
C THR A 200 5.98 -20.58 26.62
N TYR A 201 6.89 -19.97 25.85
CA TYR A 201 8.33 -20.19 25.95
C TYR A 201 9.01 -18.99 26.59
N LYS A 202 9.89 -19.25 27.55
CA LYS A 202 10.75 -18.26 28.21
C LYS A 202 12.13 -18.33 27.59
N ILE A 203 12.59 -17.20 27.05
CA ILE A 203 13.91 -17.08 26.42
C ILE A 203 14.76 -16.19 27.31
N LYS A 204 15.89 -16.72 27.79
CA LYS A 204 16.80 -15.97 28.65
C LYS A 204 17.64 -15.01 27.81
N CYS A 205 17.66 -13.75 28.22
CA CYS A 205 18.48 -12.70 27.64
C CYS A 205 18.69 -11.59 28.66
N ASP A 206 19.66 -10.71 28.41
CA ASP A 206 19.92 -9.57 29.29
C ASP A 206 19.06 -8.35 28.90
N ALA A 207 18.71 -8.23 27.61
CA ALA A 207 17.81 -7.19 27.12
C ALA A 207 16.98 -7.64 25.92
N VAL A 208 15.75 -7.14 25.84
CA VAL A 208 14.87 -7.29 24.66
C VAL A 208 14.64 -5.91 24.05
N VAL A 209 14.88 -5.79 22.75
CA VAL A 209 14.56 -4.61 21.95
C VAL A 209 13.38 -4.92 21.04
N VAL A 210 12.28 -4.20 21.22
CA VAL A 210 11.08 -4.35 20.40
C VAL A 210 11.11 -3.31 19.27
N GLY A 211 11.29 -3.79 18.05
CA GLY A 211 11.44 -3.02 16.82
C GLY A 211 12.90 -2.74 16.48
N SER A 212 13.30 -3.08 15.25
CA SER A 212 14.66 -2.89 14.73
C SER A 212 14.85 -1.58 13.94
N GLY A 213 13.95 -0.62 14.11
CA GLY A 213 13.99 0.68 13.42
C GLY A 213 15.17 1.57 13.82
N CYS A 214 15.13 2.84 13.41
CA CYS A 214 16.22 3.80 13.60
C CYS A 214 16.71 3.97 15.06
N GLY A 215 15.82 3.81 16.04
CA GLY A 215 16.20 3.82 17.46
C GLY A 215 16.61 2.43 17.97
N GLY A 216 15.77 1.41 17.71
CA GLY A 216 15.97 0.07 18.25
C GLY A 216 17.21 -0.63 17.70
N GLY A 217 17.52 -0.50 16.41
CA GLY A 217 18.73 -1.06 15.83
C GLY A 217 20.00 -0.48 16.46
N VAL A 218 20.02 0.83 16.74
CA VAL A 218 21.15 1.50 17.41
C VAL A 218 21.26 1.06 18.87
N ALA A 219 20.15 1.02 19.60
CA ALA A 219 20.12 0.56 20.99
C ALA A 219 20.63 -0.89 21.12
N ALA A 220 20.14 -1.78 20.25
CA ALA A 220 20.57 -3.18 20.20
C ALA A 220 22.09 -3.29 19.93
N ALA A 221 22.61 -2.53 18.97
CA ALA A 221 24.03 -2.54 18.65
C ALA A 221 24.91 -2.05 19.82
N VAL A 222 24.48 -0.99 20.53
CA VAL A 222 25.20 -0.47 21.69
C VAL A 222 25.21 -1.48 22.85
N LEU A 223 24.06 -2.08 23.16
CA LEU A 223 23.94 -3.09 24.22
C LEU A 223 24.75 -4.35 23.89
N ALA A 224 24.64 -4.87 22.67
CA ALA A 224 25.41 -6.04 22.24
C ALA A 224 26.93 -5.77 22.29
N LYS A 225 27.38 -4.57 21.89
CA LYS A 225 28.80 -4.18 21.98
C LYS A 225 29.32 -4.13 23.42
N SER A 226 28.44 -3.97 24.41
CA SER A 226 28.79 -4.04 25.83
C SER A 226 28.83 -5.47 26.40
N GLY A 227 28.64 -6.50 25.56
CA GLY A 227 28.69 -7.91 25.95
C GLY A 227 27.36 -8.48 26.45
N GLN A 228 26.26 -7.75 26.31
CA GLN A 228 24.92 -8.19 26.71
C GLN A 228 24.32 -9.12 25.65
N ASN A 229 23.60 -10.15 26.08
CA ASN A 229 22.78 -10.99 25.22
C ASN A 229 21.48 -10.25 24.89
N VAL A 230 21.37 -9.75 23.66
CA VAL A 230 20.24 -8.93 23.22
C VAL A 230 19.38 -9.68 22.21
N ILE A 231 18.08 -9.75 22.48
CA ILE A 231 17.08 -10.24 21.52
C ILE A 231 16.38 -9.05 20.88
N VAL A 232 16.32 -9.03 19.55
CA VAL A 232 15.56 -8.01 18.80
C VAL A 232 14.32 -8.67 18.20
N LEU A 233 13.14 -8.13 18.53
CA LEU A 233 11.87 -8.58 18.00
C LEU A 233 11.39 -7.58 16.97
N ASP A 234 11.14 -8.00 15.73
CA ASP A 234 10.56 -7.16 14.69
C ASP A 234 9.30 -7.81 14.11
N GLN A 235 8.30 -6.98 13.81
CA GLN A 235 7.07 -7.42 13.16
C GLN A 235 7.29 -7.72 11.67
N GLY A 236 8.27 -7.07 11.05
CA GLY A 236 8.49 -7.08 9.62
C GLY A 236 9.46 -8.15 9.13
N ASN A 237 9.41 -8.41 7.82
CA ASN A 237 10.34 -9.32 7.16
C ASN A 237 11.74 -8.69 6.99
N TYR A 238 12.76 -9.54 6.90
CA TYR A 238 14.14 -9.14 6.67
C TYR A 238 14.49 -9.19 5.18
N PHE A 239 14.77 -8.03 4.59
CA PHE A 239 15.19 -7.89 3.20
C PHE A 239 16.65 -7.43 3.12
N VAL A 240 17.36 -7.90 2.11
CA VAL A 240 18.63 -7.33 1.66
C VAL A 240 18.47 -6.63 0.31
N ALA A 241 19.50 -5.91 -0.11
CA ALA A 241 19.50 -5.13 -1.36
C ALA A 241 19.03 -5.91 -2.61
N GLN A 242 19.25 -7.23 -2.64
CA GLN A 242 18.86 -8.09 -3.76
C GLN A 242 17.40 -8.54 -3.71
N ASP A 243 16.77 -8.47 -2.54
CA ASP A 243 15.38 -8.90 -2.31
C ASP A 243 14.39 -7.78 -2.68
N TYR A 244 14.81 -6.51 -2.60
CA TYR A 244 13.93 -5.37 -2.90
C TYR A 244 13.49 -5.36 -4.37
N SER A 245 12.18 -5.33 -4.58
CA SER A 245 11.61 -5.14 -5.90
C SER A 245 11.66 -3.66 -6.30
N SER A 246 11.85 -3.39 -7.59
CA SER A 246 11.69 -2.05 -8.17
C SER A 246 10.22 -1.71 -8.49
N LEU A 247 9.29 -2.48 -7.94
CA LEU A 247 7.86 -2.40 -8.22
C LEU A 247 7.13 -1.82 -7.01
N GLU A 248 6.43 -0.71 -7.21
CA GLU A 248 5.76 0.00 -6.12
C GLU A 248 4.73 -0.86 -5.39
N GLY A 249 3.83 -1.54 -6.12
CA GLY A 249 2.75 -2.32 -5.52
C GLY A 249 3.25 -3.45 -4.58
N PRO A 250 4.11 -4.38 -5.06
CA PRO A 250 4.71 -5.41 -4.21
C PRO A 250 5.53 -4.84 -3.05
N SER A 251 6.42 -3.86 -3.30
CA SER A 251 7.26 -3.26 -2.26
C SER A 251 6.43 -2.55 -1.18
N MET A 252 5.34 -1.87 -1.55
CA MET A 252 4.41 -1.27 -0.59
C MET A 252 3.81 -2.34 0.33
N ASN A 253 3.40 -3.49 -0.22
CA ASN A 253 2.77 -4.57 0.55
C ASN A 253 3.73 -5.22 1.55
N GLU A 254 4.99 -5.38 1.16
CA GLU A 254 6.01 -6.07 1.94
C GLU A 254 6.69 -5.18 2.98
N LEU A 255 6.91 -3.90 2.64
CA LEU A 255 7.75 -3.01 3.43
C LEU A 255 6.96 -2.04 4.32
N TYR A 256 5.67 -1.83 4.06
CA TYR A 256 4.87 -0.85 4.78
C TYR A 256 3.77 -1.53 5.58
N LYS A 257 3.53 -1.01 6.78
CA LYS A 257 2.40 -1.42 7.62
C LYS A 257 1.09 -1.16 6.85
N TYR A 258 0.22 -2.16 6.81
CA TYR A 258 -1.04 -2.15 6.05
C TYR A 258 -0.88 -1.82 4.55
N GLY A 259 0.29 -2.12 3.96
CA GLY A 259 0.57 -1.80 2.57
C GLY A 259 0.61 -0.30 2.29
N GLY A 260 1.00 0.50 3.29
CA GLY A 260 1.12 1.96 3.20
C GLY A 260 -0.17 2.73 3.44
N ILE A 261 -1.27 2.05 3.78
CA ILE A 261 -2.59 2.67 3.94
C ILE A 261 -2.96 2.68 5.42
N SER A 262 -2.38 3.62 6.16
CA SER A 262 -2.76 3.91 7.54
C SER A 262 -3.23 5.36 7.61
N SER A 263 -4.48 5.61 8.03
CA SER A 263 -5.05 6.97 8.03
C SER A 263 -5.79 7.27 9.32
N THR A 264 -6.04 8.56 9.58
CA THR A 264 -6.97 8.99 10.63
C THR A 264 -8.41 8.56 10.30
N ILE A 265 -9.27 8.44 11.31
CA ILE A 265 -10.68 8.03 11.14
C ILE A 265 -11.43 8.95 10.16
N ASP A 266 -11.07 10.24 10.12
CA ASP A 266 -11.67 11.22 9.22
C ASP A 266 -10.98 11.33 7.85
N GLY A 267 -9.96 10.50 7.60
CA GLY A 267 -9.23 10.37 6.35
C GLY A 267 -8.37 11.57 5.97
N LYS A 268 -8.09 12.51 6.89
CA LYS A 268 -7.34 13.74 6.58
C LYS A 268 -5.82 13.57 6.62
N VAL A 269 -5.33 12.64 7.44
CA VAL A 269 -3.89 12.37 7.57
C VAL A 269 -3.65 10.90 7.25
N MET A 270 -2.59 10.65 6.48
CA MET A 270 -2.09 9.32 6.16
C MET A 270 -0.68 9.17 6.72
N LEU A 271 -0.42 8.05 7.37
CA LEU A 271 0.86 7.69 7.96
C LEU A 271 1.48 6.54 7.16
N LEU A 272 2.71 6.76 6.69
CA LEU A 272 3.55 5.71 6.14
C LEU A 272 4.49 5.21 7.23
N ALA A 273 4.33 3.95 7.62
CA ALA A 273 5.16 3.31 8.64
C ALA A 273 5.80 2.05 8.05
N GLY A 274 7.12 1.91 8.20
CA GLY A 274 7.85 0.72 7.77
C GLY A 274 7.49 -0.48 8.64
N SER A 275 7.31 -1.64 8.01
CA SER A 275 7.05 -2.94 8.62
C SER A 275 8.02 -3.97 8.05
N THR A 276 9.32 -3.71 8.25
CA THR A 276 10.45 -4.51 7.80
C THR A 276 11.59 -4.34 8.80
N VAL A 277 12.55 -5.27 8.84
CA VAL A 277 13.78 -5.07 9.61
C VAL A 277 14.48 -3.78 9.16
N GLY A 278 14.81 -2.90 10.13
CA GLY A 278 15.25 -1.53 9.87
C GLY A 278 14.11 -0.49 9.89
N GLY A 279 12.85 -0.92 9.94
CA GLY A 279 11.66 -0.09 10.11
C GLY A 279 11.60 1.10 9.13
N GLY A 280 11.32 2.30 9.66
CA GLY A 280 11.25 3.52 8.87
C GLY A 280 12.54 3.87 8.13
N SER A 281 13.72 3.46 8.63
CA SER A 281 14.98 3.73 7.92
C SER A 281 15.17 2.88 6.65
N ALA A 282 14.43 1.78 6.50
CA ALA A 282 14.47 0.98 5.27
C ALA A 282 13.63 1.59 4.12
N ILE A 283 12.67 2.47 4.43
CA ILE A 283 11.68 3.01 3.48
C ILE A 283 11.72 4.54 3.33
N ASN A 284 12.59 5.22 4.07
CA ASN A 284 12.66 6.68 4.04
C ASN A 284 13.44 7.21 2.83
N TRP A 285 13.48 8.54 2.69
CA TRP A 285 14.23 9.22 1.63
C TRP A 285 15.75 9.30 1.88
N SER A 286 16.28 8.60 2.89
CA SER A 286 17.71 8.62 3.26
C SER A 286 18.31 10.01 3.56
N ALA A 287 17.49 11.05 3.67
CA ALA A 287 17.93 12.38 4.07
C ALA A 287 18.26 12.39 5.57
N SER A 288 19.51 12.74 5.91
CA SER A 288 19.99 12.84 7.28
C SER A 288 20.53 14.24 7.54
N LEU A 289 19.72 15.06 8.21
CA LEU A 289 20.03 16.45 8.52
C LEU A 289 20.19 16.57 10.04
N ARG A 290 21.32 17.11 10.48
CA ARG A 290 21.55 17.37 11.90
C ARG A 290 20.67 18.53 12.35
N THR A 291 19.89 18.32 13.41
CA THR A 291 19.09 19.38 14.04
C THR A 291 19.98 20.57 14.44
N PRO A 292 19.62 21.81 14.08
CA PRO A 292 20.38 22.99 14.46
C PRO A 292 20.57 23.12 15.98
N SER A 293 21.75 23.59 16.41
CA SER A 293 22.08 23.72 17.84
C SER A 293 21.15 24.66 18.62
N SER A 294 20.48 25.61 17.95
CA SER A 294 19.49 26.47 18.59
C SER A 294 18.26 25.68 19.05
N VAL A 295 17.76 24.74 18.26
CA VAL A 295 16.57 23.92 18.56
C VAL A 295 16.87 22.90 19.67
N LEU A 296 18.09 22.36 19.72
CA LEU A 296 18.50 21.41 20.77
C LEU A 296 18.65 22.04 22.16
N ARG A 297 18.62 23.37 22.25
CA ARG A 297 18.79 24.12 23.51
C ARG A 297 17.48 24.69 24.07
N GLU A 298 16.37 24.53 23.35
CA GLU A 298 15.01 24.85 23.84
C GLU A 298 14.47 23.72 24.70
#